data_AF-A0A4S2MAJ7-F1
#
_entry.id   AF-A0A4S2MAJ7-F1
#
_cell.length_a   1.000
_cell.length_b   1.000
_cell.length_c   1.000
_cell.angle_alpha   90.00
_cell.angle_beta   90.00
_cell.angle_gamma   90.00
#
_symmetry.space_group_name_H-M   'P 1'
#
loop_
_entity.id
_entity.type
_entity.pdbx_description
1 polymer ?
#
loop_
_entity_poly.entity_id
_entity_poly.type
_entity_poly.pdbx_seq_one_letter_code
_entity_poly.pdbx_strand_id
1 'polypeptide(L)'
;MPKKLGTCPKAVEARERRAAKKKEEQLKKEREAEEAYWKEDDKHAIRKIQRKDEKDDKRQEELDRKRELKRLYEEEMANAKNIKGASGKTTQANKLTQAQIAAARANLAAQLAALNKKNQEESEQELAPNPNRVEVDGAEARTVEDAIAILNSVPCFWMIVSHASVAAWQHQKDFVC
;
A
#
# COMPACT_ATOMS: atom_id res chain seq x y z
N MET A 1 72.62 -1.33 -37.33
CA MET A 1 71.91 -0.43 -36.39
C MET A 1 71.11 -1.26 -35.40
N PRO A 2 71.42 -1.21 -34.10
CA PRO A 2 70.68 -1.99 -33.10
C PRO A 2 69.25 -1.46 -32.99
N LYS A 3 68.26 -2.35 -33.12
CA LYS A 3 66.85 -2.03 -32.92
C LYS A 3 66.65 -1.75 -31.42
N LYS A 4 66.08 -0.59 -31.07
CA LYS A 4 65.96 -0.11 -29.68
C LYS A 4 65.09 -1.10 -28.87
N LEU A 5 65.71 -1.99 -28.10
CA LEU A 5 65.06 -2.99 -27.24
C LEU A 5 64.56 -2.39 -25.91
N GLY A 6 64.02 -1.17 -25.95
CA GLY A 6 63.38 -0.54 -24.79
C GLY A 6 61.88 -0.73 -24.90
N THR A 7 61.26 -1.35 -23.90
CA THR A 7 59.80 -1.55 -23.88
C THR A 7 59.10 -0.19 -24.06
N CYS A 8 58.26 -0.06 -25.10
CA CYS A 8 57.58 1.21 -25.38
C CYS A 8 56.69 1.61 -24.18
N PRO A 9 56.79 2.86 -23.66
CA PRO A 9 56.08 3.29 -22.45
C PRO A 9 54.56 3.16 -22.58
N LYS A 10 54.00 3.44 -23.76
CA LYS A 10 52.56 3.27 -24.05
C LYS A 10 52.10 1.79 -24.00
N ALA A 11 52.99 0.86 -24.33
CA ALA A 11 52.70 -0.57 -24.23
C ALA A 11 52.75 -1.06 -22.77
N VAL A 12 53.62 -0.47 -21.95
CA VAL A 12 53.68 -0.71 -20.50
C VAL A 12 52.41 -0.17 -19.83
N GLU A 13 52.02 1.08 -20.11
CA GLU A 13 50.80 1.68 -19.56
C GLU A 13 49.53 0.89 -19.96
N ALA A 14 49.45 0.41 -21.21
CA ALA A 14 48.32 -0.41 -21.66
C ALA A 14 48.27 -1.77 -20.94
N ARG A 15 49.43 -2.37 -20.62
CA ARG A 15 49.52 -3.61 -19.83
C ARG A 15 49.14 -3.34 -18.37
N GLU A 16 49.59 -2.25 -17.78
CA GLU A 16 49.24 -1.82 -16.43
C GLU A 16 47.74 -1.56 -16.29
N ARG A 17 47.12 -0.88 -17.26
CA ARG A 17 45.66 -0.65 -17.26
C ARG A 17 44.87 -1.95 -17.35
N ARG A 18 45.31 -2.90 -18.17
CA ARG A 18 44.68 -4.24 -18.27
C ARG A 18 44.89 -5.04 -16.98
N ALA A 19 46.07 -4.96 -16.37
CA ALA A 19 46.36 -5.60 -15.10
C ALA A 19 45.56 -4.99 -13.94
N ALA A 20 45.40 -3.66 -13.90
CA ALA A 20 44.58 -2.96 -12.92
C ALA A 20 43.11 -3.38 -13.00
N LYS A 21 42.52 -3.37 -14.20
CA LYS A 21 41.15 -3.87 -14.41
C LYS A 21 40.99 -5.33 -14.00
N LYS A 22 41.95 -6.19 -14.34
CA LYS A 22 41.89 -7.61 -13.95
C LYS A 22 41.99 -7.77 -12.43
N LYS A 23 42.81 -6.97 -11.75
CA LYS A 23 42.90 -6.94 -10.28
C LYS A 23 41.60 -6.41 -9.66
N GLU A 24 41.01 -5.35 -10.19
CA GLU A 24 39.71 -4.83 -9.72
C GLU A 24 38.59 -5.87 -9.88
N GLU A 25 38.55 -6.58 -11.01
CA GLU A 25 37.60 -7.68 -11.22
C GLU A 25 37.85 -8.86 -10.28
N GLN A 26 39.11 -9.21 -10.00
CA GLN A 26 39.46 -10.26 -9.04
C GLN A 26 39.06 -9.85 -7.62
N LEU A 27 39.43 -8.64 -7.18
CA LEU A 27 39.05 -8.11 -5.88
C LEU A 27 37.53 -8.00 -5.72
N LYS A 28 36.80 -7.63 -6.79
CA LYS A 28 35.34 -7.61 -6.78
C LYS A 28 34.76 -9.00 -6.60
N LYS A 29 35.29 -10.01 -7.31
CA LYS A 29 34.85 -11.41 -7.19
C LYS A 29 35.19 -12.00 -5.83
N GLU A 30 36.37 -11.72 -5.30
CA GLU A 30 36.79 -12.14 -3.96
C GLU A 30 35.88 -11.51 -2.91
N ARG A 31 35.61 -10.20 -3.00
CA ARG A 31 34.67 -9.52 -2.11
C ARG A 31 33.27 -10.10 -2.20
N GLU A 32 32.74 -10.34 -3.40
CA GLU A 32 31.41 -10.96 -3.57
C GLU A 32 31.36 -12.38 -2.99
N ALA A 33 32.45 -13.15 -3.12
CA ALA A 33 32.55 -14.48 -2.52
C ALA A 33 32.63 -14.43 -0.99
N GLU A 34 33.37 -13.45 -0.43
CA GLU A 34 33.41 -13.20 1.01
C GLU A 34 32.05 -12.73 1.55
N GLU A 35 31.40 -11.79 0.86
CA GLU A 35 30.04 -11.31 1.20
C GLU A 35 29.03 -12.46 1.16
N ALA A 36 29.12 -13.35 0.17
CA ALA A 36 28.27 -14.53 0.09
C ALA A 36 28.57 -15.55 1.20
N TYR A 37 29.85 -15.75 1.54
CA TYR A 37 30.27 -16.64 2.63
C TYR A 37 29.78 -16.14 4.00
N TRP A 38 29.76 -14.82 4.19
CA TRP A 38 29.29 -14.16 5.42
C TRP A 38 27.81 -13.78 5.41
N LYS A 39 27.04 -14.27 4.43
CA LYS A 39 25.62 -13.97 4.33
C LYS A 39 24.83 -14.76 5.37
N GLU A 40 23.87 -14.08 6.01
CA GLU A 40 22.94 -14.69 6.96
C GLU A 40 21.81 -15.44 6.23
N ASP A 41 21.73 -16.76 6.45
CA ASP A 41 20.70 -17.64 5.85
C ASP A 41 19.56 -18.01 6.83
N ASP A 42 19.69 -17.73 8.13
CA ASP A 42 18.62 -18.04 9.09
C ASP A 42 17.41 -17.12 8.89
N LYS A 43 16.26 -17.72 8.56
CA LYS A 43 14.95 -17.06 8.41
C LYS A 43 14.56 -16.20 9.62
N HIS A 44 14.92 -16.59 10.84
CA HIS A 44 14.60 -15.80 12.03
C HIS A 44 15.55 -14.62 12.21
N ALA A 45 16.83 -14.78 11.92
CA ALA A 45 17.81 -13.69 11.87
C ALA A 45 17.44 -12.64 10.81
N ILE A 46 17.12 -13.08 9.58
CA ILE A 46 16.70 -12.20 8.47
C ILE A 46 15.46 -11.38 8.87
N ARG A 47 14.44 -12.01 9.46
CA ARG A 47 13.23 -11.29 9.93
C ARG A 47 13.48 -10.33 11.10
N LYS A 48 14.55 -10.53 11.88
CA LYS A 48 14.95 -9.55 12.92
C LYS A 48 15.65 -8.35 12.28
N ILE A 49 16.53 -8.60 11.31
CA ILE A 49 17.22 -7.56 10.54
C ILE A 49 16.19 -6.70 9.81
N GLN A 50 15.27 -7.30 9.06
CA GLN A 50 14.20 -6.58 8.35
C GLN A 50 13.35 -5.70 9.27
N ARG A 51 12.92 -6.22 10.43
CA ARG A 51 12.16 -5.41 11.40
C ARG A 51 12.95 -4.24 11.97
N LYS A 52 14.27 -4.37 12.07
CA LYS A 52 15.16 -3.31 12.52
C LYS A 52 15.35 -2.28 11.41
N ASP A 53 15.64 -2.73 10.20
CA ASP A 53 15.83 -1.88 9.02
C ASP A 53 14.56 -1.07 8.73
N GLU A 54 13.37 -1.71 8.70
CA GLU A 54 12.10 -1.01 8.53
C GLU A 54 11.82 0.06 9.60
N LYS A 55 12.30 -0.14 10.83
CA LYS A 55 12.14 0.83 11.92
C LYS A 55 13.11 1.99 11.77
N ASP A 56 14.35 1.71 11.36
CA ASP A 56 15.38 2.71 11.16
C ASP A 56 15.09 3.54 9.88
N ASP A 57 14.59 2.91 8.81
CA ASP A 57 14.13 3.56 7.59
C ASP A 57 12.96 4.52 7.87
N LYS A 58 11.92 4.07 8.58
CA LYS A 58 10.79 4.95 8.96
C LYS A 58 11.26 6.13 9.81
N ARG A 59 12.20 5.91 10.73
CA ARG A 59 12.78 7.00 11.53
C ARG A 59 13.54 7.99 10.64
N GLN A 60 14.31 7.50 9.67
CA GLN A 60 15.07 8.33 8.76
C GLN A 60 14.16 9.13 7.83
N GLU A 61 13.12 8.51 7.27
CA GLU A 61 12.08 9.17 6.48
C GLU A 61 11.36 10.27 7.26
N GLU A 62 11.02 10.04 8.53
CA GLU A 62 10.42 11.06 9.38
C GLU A 62 11.38 12.24 9.63
N LEU A 63 12.66 11.96 9.86
CA LEU A 63 13.68 12.99 10.06
C LEU A 63 13.89 13.80 8.78
N ASP A 64 13.96 13.15 7.62
CA ASP A 64 14.15 13.82 6.33
C ASP A 64 12.90 14.60 5.92
N ARG A 65 11.71 14.07 6.18
CA ARG A 65 10.45 14.83 6.04
C ARG A 65 10.43 16.06 6.93
N LYS A 66 10.83 15.94 8.20
CA LYS A 66 10.91 17.09 9.12
C LYS A 66 11.95 18.11 8.67
N ARG A 67 13.10 17.66 8.16
CA ARG A 67 14.16 18.52 7.61
C ARG A 67 13.66 19.29 6.40
N GLU A 68 13.00 18.62 5.46
CA GLU A 68 12.46 19.27 4.26
C GLU A 68 11.33 20.26 4.61
N LEU A 69 10.41 19.89 5.51
CA LEU A 69 9.38 20.82 6.00
C LEU A 69 9.98 22.06 6.66
N LYS A 70 11.04 21.87 7.47
CA LYS A 70 11.77 22.98 8.08
C LYS A 70 12.46 23.84 7.04
N ARG A 71 13.09 23.22 6.03
CA ARG A 71 13.74 23.92 4.91
C ARG A 71 12.75 24.80 4.16
N LEU A 72 11.59 24.26 3.79
CA LEU A 72 10.52 25.01 3.13
C LEU A 72 10.00 26.16 3.99
N TYR A 73 9.79 25.93 5.29
CA TYR A 73 9.38 26.99 6.22
C TYR A 73 10.43 28.11 6.32
N GLU A 74 11.71 27.77 6.38
CA GLU A 74 12.80 28.75 6.43
C GLU A 74 12.92 29.52 5.11
N GLU A 75 12.75 28.86 3.96
CA GLU A 75 12.68 29.49 2.64
C GLU A 75 11.51 30.48 2.56
N GLU A 76 10.31 30.10 3.01
CA GLU A 76 9.15 30.99 3.08
C GLU A 76 9.37 32.18 4.01
N MET A 77 9.96 31.95 5.19
CA MET A 77 10.28 33.03 6.14
C MET A 77 11.38 33.95 5.62
N ALA A 78 12.38 33.43 4.91
CA ALA A 78 13.42 34.21 4.25
C ALA A 78 12.81 35.05 3.12
N ASN A 79 11.95 34.47 2.28
CA ASN A 79 11.24 35.17 1.23
C ASN A 79 10.31 36.26 1.80
N ALA A 80 9.56 35.95 2.86
CA ALA A 80 8.71 36.93 3.54
C ALA A 80 9.53 38.07 4.18
N LYS A 81 10.70 37.77 4.77
CA LYS A 81 11.63 38.80 5.27
C LYS A 81 12.22 39.64 4.15
N ASN A 82 12.57 39.04 3.01
CA ASN A 82 13.08 39.75 1.83
C ASN A 82 11.99 40.65 1.24
N ILE A 83 10.74 40.20 1.18
CA ILE A 83 9.59 41.03 0.77
C ILE A 83 9.38 42.16 1.78
N LYS A 84 9.44 41.90 3.09
CA LYS A 84 9.27 42.93 4.13
C LYS A 84 10.44 43.91 4.22
N GLY A 85 11.65 43.50 3.85
CA GLY A 85 12.86 44.31 3.77
C GLY A 85 12.99 45.10 2.47
N ALA A 86 12.49 44.57 1.35
CA ALA A 86 12.39 45.27 0.07
C ALA A 86 11.14 46.17 0.00
N SER A 87 10.09 45.87 0.77
CA SER A 87 8.94 46.75 0.98
C SER A 87 9.24 47.77 2.08
N GLY A 88 10.19 48.66 1.85
CA GLY A 88 10.26 49.98 2.52
C GLY A 88 9.03 50.86 2.27
N LYS A 89 7.93 50.30 1.77
CA LYS A 89 6.67 50.97 1.49
C LYS A 89 5.53 50.15 2.08
N THR A 90 5.25 50.42 3.35
CA THR A 90 3.89 50.49 3.92
C THR A 90 2.80 49.90 3.03
N THR A 91 2.63 48.58 3.03
CA THR A 91 1.27 48.07 2.92
C THR A 91 0.73 48.14 4.34
N GLN A 92 0.04 49.24 4.61
CA GLN A 92 -0.79 49.36 5.79
C GLN A 92 -1.48 48.02 6.01
N ALA A 93 -1.46 47.51 7.23
CA ALA A 93 -2.43 46.51 7.62
C ALA A 93 -3.78 47.02 7.10
N ASN A 94 -4.34 46.38 6.08
CA ASN A 94 -5.63 46.75 5.50
C ASN A 94 -6.61 46.52 6.63
N LYS A 95 -6.85 47.57 7.42
CA LYS A 95 -7.84 47.56 8.50
C LYS A 95 -9.17 47.44 7.78
N LEU A 96 -9.61 46.21 7.58
CA LEU A 96 -10.93 45.93 7.03
C LEU A 96 -11.94 46.46 8.02
N THR A 97 -12.89 47.24 7.53
CA THR A 97 -13.98 47.73 8.37
C THR A 97 -14.84 46.55 8.81
N GLN A 98 -15.49 46.66 9.97
CA GLN A 98 -16.34 45.58 10.50
C GLN A 98 -17.42 45.15 9.48
N ALA A 99 -17.92 46.09 8.67
CA ALA A 99 -18.85 45.83 7.57
C ALA A 99 -18.25 44.96 6.46
N GLN A 100 -17.00 45.19 6.05
CA GLN A 100 -16.31 44.37 5.04
C GLN A 100 -16.07 42.94 5.56
N ILE A 101 -15.74 42.79 6.84
CA ILE A 101 -15.55 41.48 7.48
C ILE A 101 -16.89 40.73 7.52
N ALA A 102 -17.98 41.40 7.88
CA ALA A 102 -19.32 40.81 7.90
C ALA A 102 -19.77 40.38 6.49
N ALA A 103 -19.56 41.22 5.48
CA ALA A 103 -19.87 40.88 4.09
C ALA A 103 -19.05 39.69 3.57
N ALA A 104 -17.75 39.65 3.86
CA ALA A 104 -16.89 38.53 3.49
C ALA A 104 -17.35 37.21 4.15
N ARG A 105 -17.72 37.26 5.44
CA ARG A 105 -18.26 36.08 6.15
C ARG A 105 -19.59 35.61 5.57
N ALA A 106 -20.49 36.52 5.24
CA ALA A 106 -21.77 36.18 4.62
C ALA A 106 -21.57 35.52 3.24
N ASN A 107 -20.67 36.06 2.42
CA ASN A 107 -20.33 35.48 1.12
C ASN A 107 -19.72 34.08 1.24
N LEU A 108 -18.83 33.86 2.22
CA LEU A 108 -18.22 32.56 2.47
C LEU A 108 -19.27 31.54 2.94
N ALA A 109 -20.16 31.94 3.85
CA ALA A 109 -21.26 31.09 4.32
C ALA A 109 -22.21 30.70 3.17
N ALA A 110 -22.53 31.63 2.27
CA ALA A 110 -23.34 31.36 1.08
C ALA A 110 -22.65 30.37 0.12
N GLN A 111 -21.35 30.50 -0.10
CA GLN A 111 -20.58 29.57 -0.93
C GLN A 111 -20.54 28.16 -0.33
N LEU A 112 -20.29 28.03 0.98
CA LEU A 112 -20.31 26.74 1.66
C LEU A 112 -21.70 26.09 1.62
N ALA A 113 -22.77 26.87 1.81
CA ALA A 113 -24.13 26.36 1.69
C ALA A 113 -24.45 25.89 0.25
N ALA A 114 -23.96 26.59 -0.77
CA ALA A 114 -24.13 26.17 -2.16
C ALA A 114 -23.34 24.90 -2.49
N LEU A 115 -22.11 24.75 -1.97
CA LEU A 115 -21.32 23.54 -2.13
C LEU A 115 -21.94 22.34 -1.40
N ASN A 116 -22.45 22.55 -0.18
CA ASN A 116 -23.11 21.49 0.58
C ASN A 116 -24.40 21.01 -0.09
N LYS A 117 -25.20 21.92 -0.68
CA LYS A 117 -26.38 21.54 -1.47
C LYS A 117 -26.03 20.70 -2.69
N LYS A 118 -24.98 21.10 -3.43
CA LYS A 118 -24.49 20.33 -4.58
C LYS A 118 -24.00 18.94 -4.18
N ASN A 119 -23.25 18.82 -3.08
CA ASN A 119 -22.82 17.52 -2.56
C ASN A 119 -24.00 16.67 -2.10
N GLN A 120 -25.04 17.28 -1.54
CA GLN A 120 -26.24 16.56 -1.11
C GLN A 120 -27.04 16.04 -2.32
N GLU A 121 -27.20 16.87 -3.37
CA GLU A 121 -27.82 16.48 -4.65
C GLU A 121 -27.02 15.35 -5.35
N GLU A 122 -25.69 15.33 -5.21
CA GLU A 122 -24.82 14.27 -5.75
C GLU A 122 -24.91 12.97 -4.91
N SER A 123 -25.15 13.06 -3.60
CA SER A 123 -25.29 11.90 -2.71
C SER A 123 -26.63 11.16 -2.82
N GLU A 124 -27.67 11.80 -3.36
CA GLU A 124 -28.99 11.21 -3.56
C GLU A 124 -29.04 10.27 -4.80
N GLN A 125 -27.96 10.21 -5.58
CA GLN A 125 -27.81 9.19 -6.61
C GLN A 125 -27.51 7.86 -5.92
N GLU A 126 -28.52 6.99 -5.81
CA GLU A 126 -28.37 5.63 -5.30
C GLU A 126 -27.20 4.94 -6.01
N LEU A 127 -26.15 4.64 -5.24
CA LEU A 127 -24.95 3.98 -5.76
C LEU A 127 -25.36 2.62 -6.34
N ALA A 128 -25.06 2.41 -7.62
CA ALA A 128 -25.30 1.11 -8.25
C ALA A 128 -24.57 0.00 -7.47
N PRO A 129 -25.21 -1.16 -7.22
CA PRO A 129 -24.61 -2.24 -6.46
C PRO A 129 -23.32 -2.71 -7.13
N ASN A 130 -22.32 -3.04 -6.32
CA ASN A 130 -21.03 -3.51 -6.80
C ASN A 130 -21.21 -4.85 -7.57
N PRO A 131 -20.89 -4.92 -8.88
CA PRO A 131 -21.10 -6.12 -9.69
C PRO A 131 -20.24 -7.32 -9.25
N ASN A 132 -19.20 -7.09 -8.44
CA ASN A 132 -18.36 -8.15 -7.87
C ASN A 132 -18.88 -8.67 -6.52
N ARG A 133 -19.97 -8.11 -5.99
CA ARG A 133 -20.61 -8.61 -4.77
C ARG A 133 -21.74 -9.56 -5.16
N VAL A 134 -21.56 -10.85 -4.89
CA VAL A 134 -22.61 -11.85 -5.07
C VAL A 134 -23.53 -11.78 -3.85
N GLU A 135 -24.77 -11.36 -4.03
CA GLU A 135 -25.82 -11.53 -3.02
C GLU A 135 -26.30 -12.98 -3.10
N VAL A 136 -26.12 -13.74 -2.03
CA VAL A 136 -26.63 -15.12 -1.96
C VAL A 136 -28.02 -15.04 -1.33
N ASP A 137 -29.06 -15.12 -2.16
CA ASP A 137 -30.44 -15.25 -1.67
C ASP A 137 -30.66 -16.68 -1.14
N GLY A 138 -30.35 -16.87 0.15
CA GLY A 138 -30.51 -18.15 0.83
C GLY A 138 -30.09 -18.11 2.30
N ALA A 139 -30.31 -19.20 3.03
CA ALA A 139 -29.85 -19.33 4.41
C ALA A 139 -28.31 -19.50 4.43
N GLU A 140 -27.59 -18.40 4.69
CA GLU A 140 -26.14 -18.39 4.89
C GLU A 140 -25.81 -18.82 6.32
N ALA A 141 -25.23 -20.01 6.48
CA ALA A 141 -24.68 -20.43 7.77
C ALA A 141 -23.35 -19.70 8.04
N ARG A 142 -23.28 -18.90 9.12
CA ARG A 142 -22.02 -18.27 9.56
C ARG A 142 -21.31 -19.05 10.67
N THR A 143 -21.97 -20.05 11.22
CA THR A 143 -21.46 -20.92 12.29
C THR A 143 -21.73 -22.40 11.96
N VAL A 144 -20.99 -23.30 12.61
CA VAL A 144 -21.08 -24.75 12.35
C VAL A 144 -22.45 -25.27 12.75
N GLU A 145 -22.99 -24.77 13.86
CA GLU A 145 -24.30 -25.13 14.40
C GLU A 145 -25.44 -24.70 13.47
N ASP A 146 -25.37 -23.49 12.91
CA ASP A 146 -26.34 -23.02 11.91
C ASP A 146 -26.30 -23.87 10.63
N ALA A 147 -25.10 -24.28 10.19
CA ALA A 147 -24.95 -25.12 9.01
C ALA A 147 -25.60 -26.49 9.22
N ILE A 148 -25.42 -27.06 10.41
CA ILE A 148 -26.04 -28.33 10.81
C ILE A 148 -27.56 -28.18 10.89
N ALA A 149 -28.07 -27.08 11.44
CA ALA A 149 -29.52 -26.84 11.53
C ALA A 149 -30.16 -26.71 10.14
N ILE A 150 -29.54 -25.95 9.25
CA ILE A 150 -30.02 -25.77 7.87
C ILE A 150 -30.01 -27.11 7.15
N LEU A 151 -28.93 -27.89 7.22
CA LEU A 151 -28.83 -29.21 6.57
C LEU A 151 -29.82 -30.25 7.13
N ASN A 152 -30.12 -30.21 8.43
CA ASN A 152 -31.05 -31.14 9.07
C ASN A 152 -32.53 -30.80 8.81
N SER A 153 -32.85 -29.54 8.47
CA SER A 153 -34.21 -29.14 8.10
C SER A 153 -34.61 -29.56 6.68
N VAL A 154 -33.65 -29.97 5.84
CA VAL A 154 -33.92 -30.49 4.50
C VAL A 154 -34.15 -32.01 4.60
N PRO A 155 -35.34 -32.55 4.30
CA PRO A 155 -35.65 -33.95 4.53
C PRO A 155 -34.71 -34.86 3.74
N CYS A 156 -34.01 -35.73 4.46
CA CYS A 156 -33.05 -36.67 3.92
C CYS A 156 -33.76 -37.71 3.02
N PHE A 157 -33.46 -37.67 1.73
CA PHE A 157 -33.99 -38.52 0.65
C PHE A 157 -33.96 -40.04 0.95
N TRP A 158 -33.15 -40.47 1.91
CA TRP A 158 -33.01 -41.87 2.32
C TRP A 158 -34.16 -42.42 3.20
N MET A 159 -35.01 -41.58 3.82
CA MET A 159 -36.13 -42.07 4.64
C MET A 159 -37.38 -42.48 3.83
N ILE A 160 -37.46 -42.10 2.56
CA ILE A 160 -38.64 -42.37 1.72
C ILE A 160 -38.66 -43.85 1.24
N VAL A 161 -37.50 -44.52 1.14
CA VAL A 161 -37.41 -45.86 0.53
C VAL A 161 -37.70 -47.01 1.50
N SER A 162 -37.56 -46.81 2.82
CA SER A 162 -37.79 -47.90 3.81
C SER A 162 -39.27 -48.18 4.14
N HIS A 163 -40.19 -47.25 3.89
CA HIS A 163 -41.62 -47.46 4.18
C HIS A 163 -42.38 -48.19 3.06
N ALA A 164 -41.81 -48.32 1.86
CA ALA A 164 -42.50 -48.94 0.72
C ALA A 164 -42.38 -50.48 0.68
N SER A 165 -41.45 -51.09 1.41
CA SER A 165 -41.18 -52.54 1.31
C SER A 165 -42.00 -53.40 2.29
N VAL A 166 -42.47 -52.83 3.41
CA VAL A 166 -43.26 -53.56 4.42
C VAL A 166 -44.74 -53.69 4.02
N ALA A 167 -45.28 -52.74 3.25
CA ALA A 167 -46.68 -52.77 2.80
C ALA A 167 -46.97 -53.82 1.71
N ALA A 168 -45.95 -54.31 0.98
CA ALA A 168 -46.12 -55.26 -0.11
C ALA A 168 -46.21 -56.74 0.36
N TRP A 169 -45.84 -57.04 1.61
CA TRP A 169 -45.83 -58.43 2.12
C TRP A 169 -47.08 -58.82 2.91
N GLN A 170 -47.86 -57.83 3.39
CA GLN A 170 -49.09 -58.10 4.15
C GLN A 170 -50.29 -58.37 3.25
N HIS A 171 -50.27 -57.96 1.98
CA HIS A 171 -51.41 -58.08 1.07
C HIS A 171 -51.54 -59.44 0.35
N GLN A 172 -50.58 -60.36 0.53
CA GLN A 172 -50.56 -61.66 -0.15
C GLN A 172 -50.99 -62.83 0.74
N LYS A 173 -51.35 -62.58 2.01
CA LYS A 173 -51.84 -63.64 2.94
C LYS A 173 -53.34 -63.71 3.14
N ASP A 174 -54.12 -62.74 2.64
CA ASP A 174 -55.58 -62.73 2.80
C ASP A 174 -56.34 -63.26 1.56
N PHE A 175 -55.66 -64.00 0.67
CA PHE A 175 -56.27 -64.53 -0.56
C PHE A 175 -55.85 -65.95 -0.93
N VAL A 176 -55.70 -66.87 0.04
CA VAL A 176 -55.77 -68.33 -0.19
C VAL A 176 -56.26 -69.00 1.11
N CYS A 177 -57.43 -69.66 1.05
CA CYS A 177 -58.01 -70.67 1.97
C CYS A 177 -57.48 -70.80 3.39
#